data_AF-A0A1C5DJF3-F1
#
_entry.id   AF-A0A1C5DJF3-F1
#
_cell.length_a   1.000
_cell.length_b   1.000
_cell.length_c   1.000
_cell.angle_alpha   90.00
_cell.angle_beta   90.00
_cell.angle_gamma   90.00
#
_symmetry.space_group_name_H-M   'P 1'
#
loop_
_entity.id
_entity.type
_entity.pdbx_description
1 polymer ?
#
loop_
_entity_poly.entity_id
_entity_poly.type
_entity_poly.pdbx_seq_one_letter_code
_entity_poly.pdbx_strand_id
1 'polypeptide(L)'
;MLHIAVRPLDALFAGSHANDVSAGQADCLDVYSRYLNAYDSGTWDAVPEMDRALNAIYTPLWRGPSLPDFVTAITADPGVTDTLHDFTLDHRDLLGGDNDVLDSNAGNDLANFIRVPALHSKIRPLIKGLMDGSSITGPTANLWVHLAYRADTGDPGQCSHYGVCDLAKQLTAAALPISYSWSNFTIMAQALTATGQTDVCASLTHETTFYQNQVKTAVPIPGGYFDLKMVIFGSKTDCATSRTCPR
;
A
#
# COMPACT_ATOMS: atom_id res chain seq x y z
N MET A 1 15.80 15.68 -4.82
CA MET A 1 14.81 14.60 -5.07
C MET A 1 14.27 14.14 -3.73
N LEU A 2 13.10 14.65 -3.35
CA LEU A 2 12.43 14.28 -2.11
C LEU A 2 11.86 12.87 -2.30
N HIS A 3 12.47 11.87 -1.66
CA HIS A 3 11.89 10.54 -1.53
C HIS A 3 10.75 10.64 -0.52
N ILE A 4 9.52 10.80 -1.00
CA ILE A 4 8.33 10.46 -0.22
C ILE A 4 8.33 8.94 -0.14
N ALA A 5 9.15 8.44 0.78
CA ALA A 5 9.13 7.07 1.16
C ALA A 5 7.85 6.91 1.98
N VAL A 6 6.85 6.28 1.37
CA VAL A 6 5.86 5.49 2.10
C VAL A 6 6.64 4.66 3.13
N ARG A 7 6.12 4.46 4.35
CA ARG A 7 6.73 3.52 5.31
C ARG A 7 7.18 2.25 4.58
N PRO A 8 8.23 1.53 5.05
CA PRO A 8 8.41 0.18 4.53
C PRO A 8 7.06 -0.49 4.80
N LEU A 9 6.35 -0.81 3.72
CA LEU A 9 4.97 -1.27 3.75
C LEU A 9 4.89 -2.49 4.71
N ASP A 10 6.00 -3.22 4.84
CA ASP A 10 6.36 -4.19 5.88
C ASP A 10 5.94 -3.83 7.33
N ALA A 11 5.99 -2.55 7.74
CA ALA A 11 5.61 -2.11 9.09
C ALA A 11 4.09 -1.92 9.28
N LEU A 12 3.32 -1.80 8.20
CA LEU A 12 1.86 -1.94 8.23
C LEU A 12 1.45 -3.42 8.38
N PHE A 13 2.31 -4.35 7.96
CA PHE A 13 1.99 -5.78 7.84
C PHE A 13 2.51 -6.67 8.99
N ALA A 14 3.14 -6.09 9.99
CA ALA A 14 3.78 -6.84 11.08
C ALA A 14 2.82 -7.21 12.25
N GLY A 15 1.52 -6.95 12.11
CA GLY A 15 0.51 -7.19 13.15
C GLY A 15 0.09 -8.65 13.25
N SER A 16 0.80 -9.41 14.10
CA SER A 16 0.41 -10.66 14.75
C SER A 16 0.19 -11.92 13.91
N HIS A 17 1.24 -12.72 13.67
CA HIS A 17 1.02 -14.09 13.18
C HIS A 17 2.05 -15.09 13.71
N ALA A 18 1.56 -15.98 14.58
CA ALA A 18 2.31 -17.07 15.22
C ALA A 18 2.46 -18.27 14.28
N ASN A 19 3.49 -19.07 14.58
CA ASN A 19 4.06 -20.12 13.76
C ASN A 19 3.13 -21.34 13.62
N ASP A 20 3.13 -21.97 12.43
CA ASP A 20 3.55 -23.37 12.24
C ASP A 20 3.37 -23.77 10.76
N VAL A 21 4.44 -24.23 10.10
CA VAL A 21 4.34 -24.91 8.78
C VAL A 21 5.28 -26.11 8.79
N SER A 22 4.76 -27.28 9.17
CA SER A 22 5.44 -28.57 9.01
C SER A 22 4.54 -29.71 8.50
N ALA A 23 3.34 -29.39 8.01
CA ALA A 23 2.52 -30.34 7.24
C ALA A 23 2.75 -30.14 5.73
N GLY A 24 2.46 -31.16 4.92
CA GLY A 24 2.66 -31.15 3.46
C GLY A 24 2.06 -29.90 2.83
N GLN A 25 2.90 -29.06 2.21
CA GLN A 25 2.50 -27.73 1.74
C GLN A 25 1.34 -27.78 0.73
N ALA A 26 1.22 -28.86 -0.05
CA ALA A 26 0.09 -29.08 -0.96
C ALA A 26 -1.25 -29.26 -0.22
N ASP A 27 -1.28 -30.05 0.87
CA ASP A 27 -2.47 -30.24 1.68
C ASP A 27 -2.89 -28.93 2.37
N CYS A 28 -1.92 -28.09 2.74
CA CYS A 28 -2.18 -26.76 3.30
C CYS A 28 -2.83 -25.82 2.27
N LEU A 29 -2.38 -25.82 1.00
CA LEU A 29 -2.97 -24.99 -0.06
C LEU A 29 -4.46 -25.33 -0.29
N ASP A 30 -4.82 -26.62 -0.30
CA ASP A 30 -6.23 -27.05 -0.38
C ASP A 30 -7.06 -26.52 0.79
N VAL A 31 -6.54 -26.65 2.01
CA VAL A 31 -7.21 -26.16 3.22
C VAL A 31 -7.44 -24.65 3.15
N TYR A 32 -6.44 -23.87 2.70
CA TYR A 32 -6.57 -22.42 2.57
C TYR A 32 -7.62 -22.05 1.51
N SER A 33 -7.61 -22.71 0.35
CA SER A 33 -8.63 -22.50 -0.68
C SER A 33 -10.03 -22.82 -0.18
N ARG A 34 -10.21 -23.89 0.60
CA ARG A 34 -11.51 -24.22 1.20
C ARG A 34 -11.99 -23.19 2.21
N TYR A 35 -11.09 -22.59 2.97
CA TYR A 35 -11.43 -21.53 3.93
C TYR A 35 -11.89 -20.26 3.22
N LEU A 36 -11.13 -19.83 2.20
CA LEU A 36 -11.49 -18.67 1.35
C LEU A 36 -12.85 -18.87 0.69
N ASN A 37 -13.08 -20.04 0.07
CA ASN A 37 -14.34 -20.35 -0.61
C ASN A 37 -15.55 -20.50 0.33
N ALA A 38 -15.33 -20.71 1.62
CA ALA A 38 -16.40 -20.91 2.61
C ALA A 38 -16.79 -19.62 3.34
N TYR A 39 -16.04 -18.53 3.14
CA TYR A 39 -16.32 -17.27 3.78
C TYR A 39 -17.69 -16.72 3.36
N ASP A 40 -18.45 -16.25 4.34
CA ASP A 40 -19.77 -15.65 4.17
C ASP A 40 -19.92 -14.53 5.18
N SER A 41 -19.87 -13.28 4.70
CA SER A 41 -19.92 -12.09 5.57
C SER A 41 -21.23 -11.99 6.36
N GLY A 42 -22.31 -12.62 5.91
CA GLY A 42 -23.59 -12.64 6.63
C GLY A 42 -23.55 -13.49 7.90
N THR A 43 -22.60 -14.42 8.03
CA THR A 43 -22.50 -15.33 9.17
C THR A 43 -21.16 -15.28 9.90
N TRP A 44 -20.07 -14.95 9.21
CA TRP A 44 -18.71 -14.94 9.77
C TRP A 44 -18.43 -13.64 10.52
N ASP A 45 -18.77 -12.48 9.95
CA ASP A 45 -18.46 -11.16 10.52
C ASP A 45 -19.14 -10.89 11.88
N ALA A 46 -20.18 -11.65 12.19
CA ALA A 46 -20.82 -11.64 13.51
C ALA A 46 -19.96 -12.31 14.61
N VAL A 47 -18.92 -13.05 14.22
CA VAL A 47 -18.02 -13.84 15.07
C VAL A 47 -16.57 -13.44 14.76
N PRO A 48 -15.98 -12.47 15.50
CA PRO A 48 -14.65 -11.94 15.20
C PRO A 48 -13.53 -12.99 15.13
N GLU A 49 -13.70 -14.13 15.80
CA GLU A 49 -12.76 -15.26 15.73
C GLU A 49 -12.74 -15.92 14.34
N MET A 50 -13.84 -15.91 13.59
CA MET A 50 -13.91 -16.43 12.22
C MET A 50 -13.12 -15.54 11.26
N ASP A 51 -13.26 -14.22 11.37
CA ASP A 51 -12.49 -13.24 10.60
C ASP A 51 -10.99 -13.37 10.90
N ARG A 52 -10.63 -13.54 12.19
CA ARG A 52 -9.24 -13.79 12.60
C ARG A 52 -8.71 -15.11 12.05
N ALA A 53 -9.52 -16.16 12.03
CA ALA A 53 -9.13 -17.46 11.50
C ALA A 53 -8.89 -17.38 9.98
N LEU A 54 -9.76 -16.69 9.25
CA LEU A 54 -9.56 -16.42 7.83
C LEU A 54 -8.29 -15.61 7.60
N ASN A 55 -8.12 -14.48 8.31
CA ASN A 55 -6.94 -13.64 8.16
C ASN A 55 -5.63 -14.35 8.53
N ALA A 56 -5.67 -15.37 9.40
CA ALA A 56 -4.49 -16.12 9.80
C ALA A 56 -3.89 -16.96 8.66
N ILE A 57 -4.69 -17.38 7.67
CA ILE A 57 -4.20 -18.21 6.56
C ILE A 57 -3.28 -17.43 5.61
N TYR A 58 -3.37 -16.09 5.61
CA TYR A 58 -2.51 -15.25 4.77
C TYR A 58 -1.04 -15.29 5.22
N THR A 59 -0.75 -15.61 6.48
CA THR A 59 0.66 -15.70 6.91
C THR A 59 1.46 -16.82 6.25
N PRO A 60 1.00 -18.08 6.25
CA PRO A 60 1.71 -19.13 5.54
C PRO A 60 1.76 -18.86 4.02
N LEU A 61 0.71 -18.31 3.42
CA LEU A 61 0.71 -17.89 2.00
C LEU A 61 1.76 -16.79 1.73
N TRP A 62 1.80 -15.76 2.56
CA TRP A 62 2.77 -14.67 2.50
C TRP A 62 4.23 -15.16 2.59
N ARG A 63 4.51 -16.08 3.53
CA ARG A 63 5.86 -16.65 3.73
C ARG A 63 6.24 -17.68 2.67
N GLY A 64 5.25 -18.34 2.08
CA GLY A 64 5.38 -19.46 1.16
C GLY A 64 6.44 -19.31 0.07
N PRO A 65 6.49 -18.19 -0.69
CA PRO A 65 7.47 -18.02 -1.77
C PRO A 65 8.95 -18.02 -1.32
N SER A 66 9.24 -17.98 -0.01
CA SER A 66 10.58 -18.14 0.54
C SER A 66 10.93 -19.61 0.86
N LEU A 67 9.99 -20.54 0.74
CA LEU A 67 10.12 -21.94 1.14
C LEU A 67 10.12 -22.85 -0.11
N PRO A 68 11.18 -23.65 -0.35
CA PRO A 68 11.26 -24.52 -1.53
C PRO A 68 10.10 -25.50 -1.69
N ASP A 69 9.62 -26.09 -0.59
CA ASP A 69 8.51 -27.05 -0.61
C ASP A 69 7.18 -26.37 -1.01
N PHE A 70 6.96 -25.14 -0.55
CA PHE A 70 5.80 -24.35 -0.95
C PHE A 70 5.88 -23.99 -2.44
N VAL A 71 7.05 -23.53 -2.90
CA VAL A 71 7.29 -23.22 -4.32
C VAL A 71 7.03 -24.45 -5.20
N THR A 72 7.46 -25.63 -4.76
CA THR A 72 7.20 -26.89 -5.44
C THR A 72 5.69 -27.19 -5.49
N ALA A 73 5.00 -27.09 -4.34
CA ALA A 73 3.57 -27.36 -4.23
C ALA A 73 2.73 -26.41 -5.10
N ILE A 74 2.92 -25.09 -4.99
CA ILE A 74 2.14 -24.10 -5.75
C ILE A 74 2.45 -24.12 -7.25
N THR A 75 3.66 -24.54 -7.64
CA THR A 75 3.98 -24.72 -9.06
C THR A 75 3.32 -25.96 -9.64
N ALA A 76 3.21 -27.03 -8.84
CA ALA A 76 2.52 -28.26 -9.24
C ALA A 76 1.00 -28.06 -9.32
N ASP A 77 0.43 -27.30 -8.38
CA ASP A 77 -0.99 -26.94 -8.35
C ASP A 77 -1.17 -25.45 -7.96
N PRO A 78 -1.35 -24.55 -8.95
CA PRO A 78 -1.53 -23.13 -8.69
C PRO A 78 -2.99 -22.75 -8.42
N GLY A 79 -3.90 -23.70 -8.12
CA GLY A 79 -5.33 -23.40 -7.94
C GLY A 79 -5.64 -22.33 -6.89
N VAL A 80 -4.81 -22.24 -5.83
CA VAL A 80 -4.93 -21.21 -4.78
C VAL A 80 -4.83 -19.78 -5.34
N THR A 81 -4.13 -19.57 -6.47
CA THR A 81 -4.06 -18.22 -7.06
C THR A 81 -5.40 -17.78 -7.64
N ASP A 82 -6.18 -18.72 -8.19
CA ASP A 82 -7.52 -18.43 -8.68
C ASP A 82 -8.46 -18.19 -7.49
N THR A 83 -8.34 -18.99 -6.42
CA THR A 83 -9.13 -18.78 -5.20
C THR A 83 -8.90 -17.41 -4.57
N LEU A 84 -7.65 -16.97 -4.46
CA LEU A 84 -7.34 -15.63 -3.94
C LEU A 84 -7.87 -14.53 -4.85
N HIS A 85 -7.75 -14.71 -6.17
CA HIS A 85 -8.28 -13.76 -7.15
C HIS A 85 -9.81 -13.64 -7.04
N ASP A 86 -10.51 -14.76 -6.99
CA ASP A 86 -11.97 -14.81 -6.95
C ASP A 86 -12.49 -14.26 -5.62
N PHE A 87 -11.83 -14.58 -4.50
CA PHE A 87 -12.12 -13.94 -3.20
C PHE A 87 -12.05 -12.41 -3.30
N THR A 88 -11.00 -11.87 -3.93
CA THR A 88 -10.86 -10.42 -4.15
C THR A 88 -11.90 -9.81 -5.10
N LEU A 89 -12.53 -10.62 -5.96
CA LEU A 89 -13.63 -10.15 -6.81
C LEU A 89 -14.96 -10.17 -6.09
N ASP A 90 -15.21 -11.23 -5.31
CA ASP A 90 -16.48 -11.51 -4.68
C ASP A 90 -16.70 -10.69 -3.40
N HIS A 91 -15.62 -10.24 -2.74
CA HIS A 91 -15.67 -9.57 -1.44
C HIS A 91 -15.18 -8.11 -1.46
N ARG A 92 -15.28 -7.46 -2.62
CA ARG A 92 -14.94 -6.03 -2.78
C ARG A 92 -15.77 -5.10 -1.88
N ASP A 93 -16.92 -5.57 -1.39
CA ASP A 93 -17.77 -4.87 -0.44
C ASP A 93 -17.11 -4.68 0.94
N LEU A 94 -16.10 -5.49 1.27
CA LEU A 94 -15.31 -5.35 2.51
C LEU A 94 -14.35 -4.15 2.47
N LEU A 95 -13.92 -3.75 1.26
CA LEU A 95 -12.88 -2.73 1.07
C LEU A 95 -13.34 -1.35 1.55
N GLY A 96 -12.49 -0.71 2.36
CA GLY A 96 -12.78 0.55 3.05
C GLY A 96 -13.64 0.42 4.31
N GLY A 97 -14.04 -0.81 4.69
CA GLY A 97 -14.73 -1.12 5.94
C GLY A 97 -13.80 -1.72 7.01
N ASP A 98 -14.39 -2.20 8.11
CA ASP A 98 -13.65 -2.79 9.24
C ASP A 98 -12.94 -4.10 8.85
N ASN A 99 -13.51 -4.85 7.89
CA ASN A 99 -13.02 -6.13 7.40
C ASN A 99 -12.21 -6.02 6.08
N ASP A 100 -11.80 -4.81 5.69
CA ASP A 100 -11.00 -4.56 4.47
C ASP A 100 -9.82 -5.51 4.31
N VAL A 101 -9.13 -5.80 5.43
CA VAL A 101 -7.92 -6.64 5.45
C VAL A 101 -8.16 -8.06 4.96
N LEU A 102 -9.39 -8.57 5.02
CA LEU A 102 -9.70 -9.91 4.51
C LEU A 102 -9.56 -9.96 2.98
N ASP A 103 -10.07 -8.94 2.28
CA ASP A 103 -9.99 -8.83 0.83
C ASP A 103 -8.61 -8.32 0.37
N SER A 104 -8.11 -7.25 0.98
CA SER A 104 -6.87 -6.62 0.55
C SER A 104 -5.63 -7.49 0.80
N ASN A 105 -5.67 -8.42 1.78
CA ASN A 105 -4.62 -9.42 1.95
C ASN A 105 -4.71 -10.55 0.93
N ALA A 106 -5.89 -10.97 0.48
CA ALA A 106 -6.03 -11.96 -0.59
C ALA A 106 -5.32 -11.49 -1.88
N GLY A 107 -5.60 -10.25 -2.28
CA GLY A 107 -4.92 -9.63 -3.43
C GLY A 107 -3.42 -9.44 -3.21
N ASN A 108 -3.00 -9.06 -2.01
CA ASN A 108 -1.57 -8.92 -1.66
C ASN A 108 -0.82 -10.25 -1.76
N ASP A 109 -1.39 -11.34 -1.26
CA ASP A 109 -0.77 -12.67 -1.28
C ASP A 109 -0.73 -13.26 -2.69
N LEU A 110 -1.80 -13.08 -3.47
CA LEU A 110 -1.81 -13.39 -4.90
C LEU A 110 -0.66 -12.67 -5.62
N ALA A 111 -0.51 -11.37 -5.38
CA ALA A 111 0.56 -10.59 -6.00
C ALA A 111 1.96 -10.93 -5.47
N ASN A 112 2.08 -11.38 -4.22
CA ASN A 112 3.34 -11.84 -3.64
C ASN A 112 3.91 -13.08 -4.35
N PHE A 113 3.05 -13.89 -4.95
CA PHE A 113 3.47 -15.04 -5.76
C PHE A 113 4.24 -14.66 -7.02
N ILE A 114 4.38 -13.37 -7.34
CA ILE A 114 5.33 -12.90 -8.36
C ILE A 114 6.78 -13.22 -8.05
N ARG A 115 7.09 -13.55 -6.79
CA ARG A 115 8.37 -14.11 -6.37
C ARG A 115 8.63 -15.53 -6.90
N VAL A 116 7.63 -16.19 -7.47
CA VAL A 116 7.72 -17.53 -8.08
C VAL A 116 7.65 -17.41 -9.61
N PRO A 117 8.79 -17.43 -10.33
CA PRO A 117 8.82 -17.17 -11.78
C PRO A 117 7.94 -18.10 -12.62
N ALA A 118 7.78 -19.36 -12.18
CA ALA A 118 6.94 -20.34 -12.87
C ALA A 118 5.46 -19.92 -12.93
N LEU A 119 5.00 -19.05 -12.03
CA LEU A 119 3.61 -18.59 -11.98
C LEU A 119 3.35 -17.32 -12.80
N HIS A 120 4.39 -16.63 -13.29
CA HIS A 120 4.27 -15.30 -13.91
C HIS A 120 3.21 -15.23 -15.02
N SER A 121 3.16 -16.21 -15.92
CA SER A 121 2.20 -16.21 -17.03
C SER A 121 0.73 -16.29 -16.56
N LYS A 122 0.50 -16.90 -15.39
CA LYS A 122 -0.84 -17.04 -14.79
C LYS A 122 -1.19 -15.80 -13.96
N ILE A 123 -0.31 -15.36 -13.07
CA ILE A 123 -0.66 -14.34 -12.07
C ILE A 123 -0.56 -12.89 -12.58
N ARG A 124 0.31 -12.59 -13.56
CA ARG A 124 0.43 -11.23 -14.13
C ARG A 124 -0.92 -10.67 -14.60
N PRO A 125 -1.70 -11.38 -15.45
CA PRO A 125 -3.01 -10.89 -15.87
C PRO A 125 -4.02 -10.79 -14.72
N LEU A 126 -3.96 -11.67 -13.72
CA LEU A 126 -4.85 -11.60 -12.54
C LEU A 126 -4.56 -10.34 -11.72
N ILE A 127 -3.28 -10.08 -11.40
CA ILE A 127 -2.85 -8.87 -10.69
C ILE A 127 -3.29 -7.63 -11.47
N LYS A 128 -3.07 -7.61 -12.80
CA LYS A 128 -3.48 -6.50 -13.65
C LYS A 128 -5.00 -6.30 -13.64
N GLY A 129 -5.79 -7.36 -13.71
CA GLY A 129 -7.25 -7.30 -13.64
C GLY A 129 -7.75 -6.72 -12.32
N LEU A 130 -7.16 -7.13 -11.20
CA LEU A 130 -7.48 -6.56 -9.88
C LEU A 130 -7.08 -5.09 -9.76
N MET A 131 -5.93 -4.71 -10.32
CA MET A 131 -5.50 -3.31 -10.37
C MET A 131 -6.44 -2.44 -11.22
N ASP A 132 -6.88 -2.95 -12.37
CA ASP A 132 -7.83 -2.24 -13.25
C ASP A 132 -9.21 -2.11 -12.62
N GLY A 133 -9.58 -3.06 -11.77
CA GLY A 133 -10.83 -3.06 -11.04
C GLY A 133 -10.80 -2.30 -9.70
N SER A 134 -9.66 -1.75 -9.29
CA SER A 134 -9.50 -0.98 -8.05
C SER A 134 -8.91 0.41 -8.35
N SER A 135 -8.76 1.25 -7.33
CA SER A 135 -8.33 2.64 -7.50
C SER A 135 -7.29 2.99 -6.45
N ILE A 136 -6.30 3.82 -6.82
CA ILE A 136 -5.28 4.37 -5.91
C ILE A 136 -5.86 5.24 -4.77
N THR A 137 -7.12 5.65 -4.89
CA THR A 137 -7.88 6.38 -3.87
C THR A 137 -9.28 5.79 -3.67
N GLY A 138 -9.90 6.10 -2.52
CA GLY A 138 -11.25 5.65 -2.19
C GLY A 138 -11.27 4.29 -1.49
N PRO A 139 -12.43 3.62 -1.41
CA PRO A 139 -12.61 2.40 -0.63
C PRO A 139 -11.65 1.25 -1.02
N THR A 140 -11.29 1.13 -2.30
CA THR A 140 -10.42 0.05 -2.80
C THR A 140 -8.93 0.38 -2.78
N ALA A 141 -8.55 1.53 -2.18
CA ALA A 141 -7.17 2.00 -2.16
C ALA A 141 -6.20 1.03 -1.51
N ASN A 142 -6.62 0.35 -0.43
CA ASN A 142 -5.72 -0.57 0.27
C ASN A 142 -5.30 -1.74 -0.64
N LEU A 143 -6.27 -2.38 -1.30
CA LEU A 143 -6.03 -3.41 -2.32
C LEU A 143 -5.13 -2.88 -3.45
N TRP A 144 -5.47 -1.74 -4.05
CA TRP A 144 -4.71 -1.20 -5.18
C TRP A 144 -3.24 -0.94 -4.80
N VAL A 145 -3.00 -0.36 -3.63
CA VAL A 145 -1.64 -0.05 -3.14
C VAL A 145 -0.84 -1.33 -2.89
N HIS A 146 -1.44 -2.39 -2.34
CA HIS A 146 -0.79 -3.68 -2.20
C HIS A 146 -0.35 -4.25 -3.54
N LEU A 147 -1.29 -4.36 -4.49
CA LEU A 147 -1.01 -4.90 -5.82
C LEU A 147 0.09 -4.09 -6.53
N ALA A 148 -0.04 -2.76 -6.49
CA ALA A 148 0.90 -1.86 -7.15
C ALA A 148 2.32 -1.98 -6.56
N TYR A 149 2.45 -2.03 -5.23
CA TYR A 149 3.74 -2.20 -4.56
C TYR A 149 4.39 -3.54 -4.91
N ARG A 150 3.60 -4.63 -4.94
CA ARG A 150 4.11 -5.96 -5.31
C ARG A 150 4.55 -6.02 -6.76
N ALA A 151 3.81 -5.41 -7.67
CA ALA A 151 4.20 -5.29 -9.07
C ALA A 151 5.48 -4.45 -9.24
N ASP A 152 5.56 -3.28 -8.61
CA ASP A 152 6.71 -2.36 -8.71
C ASP A 152 8.00 -3.00 -8.17
N THR A 153 7.93 -3.66 -7.01
CA THR A 153 9.11 -4.25 -6.36
C THR A 153 9.45 -5.67 -6.81
N GLY A 154 8.43 -6.48 -7.13
CA GLY A 154 8.57 -7.89 -7.46
C GLY A 154 8.67 -8.17 -8.97
N ASP A 155 8.22 -7.25 -9.82
CA ASP A 155 8.29 -7.38 -11.28
C ASP A 155 8.61 -6.03 -11.99
N PRO A 156 9.70 -5.35 -11.60
CA PRO A 156 10.02 -4.00 -12.07
C PRO A 156 10.16 -3.91 -13.60
N GLY A 157 10.55 -5.01 -14.26
CA GLY A 157 10.64 -5.10 -15.72
C GLY A 157 9.29 -5.03 -16.45
N GLN A 158 8.17 -5.13 -15.72
CA GLN A 158 6.82 -5.07 -16.24
C GLN A 158 6.03 -3.86 -15.71
N CYS A 159 6.69 -2.80 -15.21
CA CYS A 159 5.98 -1.64 -14.65
C CYS A 159 4.93 -1.06 -15.61
N SER A 160 5.19 -1.05 -16.91
CA SER A 160 4.26 -0.53 -17.92
C SER A 160 3.04 -1.42 -18.10
N HIS A 161 3.19 -2.74 -17.94
CA HIS A 161 2.06 -3.67 -17.95
C HIS A 161 1.09 -3.35 -16.81
N TYR A 162 1.60 -3.03 -15.62
CA TYR A 162 0.79 -2.72 -14.43
C TYR A 162 0.35 -1.26 -14.33
N GLY A 163 0.97 -0.36 -15.10
CA GLY A 163 0.76 1.09 -14.95
C GLY A 163 1.46 1.68 -13.71
N VAL A 164 2.46 1.01 -13.14
CA VAL A 164 3.13 1.41 -11.89
C VAL A 164 4.50 2.03 -12.11
N CYS A 165 4.87 2.36 -13.35
CA CYS A 165 6.12 3.11 -13.57
C CYS A 165 6.05 4.44 -12.80
N ASP A 166 7.09 4.74 -12.02
CA ASP A 166 7.12 5.85 -11.06
C ASP A 166 6.06 5.79 -9.94
N LEU A 167 5.77 4.59 -9.41
CA LEU A 167 4.75 4.38 -8.37
C LEU A 167 4.81 5.40 -7.22
N ALA A 168 6.00 5.72 -6.71
CA ALA A 168 6.17 6.72 -5.65
C ALA A 168 5.61 8.11 -6.00
N LYS A 169 5.74 8.53 -7.27
CA LYS A 169 5.19 9.79 -7.77
C LYS A 169 3.67 9.72 -7.87
N GLN A 170 3.12 8.59 -8.31
CA GLN A 170 1.68 8.37 -8.40
C GLN A 170 1.03 8.41 -7.01
N LEU A 171 1.59 7.66 -6.05
CA LEU A 171 1.13 7.64 -4.66
C LEU A 171 1.23 9.03 -4.02
N THR A 172 2.31 9.76 -4.29
CA THR A 172 2.47 11.15 -3.82
C THR A 172 1.35 12.04 -4.36
N ALA A 173 1.07 11.99 -5.66
CA ALA A 173 0.05 12.83 -6.28
C ALA A 173 -1.37 12.47 -5.79
N ALA A 174 -1.63 11.19 -5.55
CA ALA A 174 -2.91 10.72 -5.01
C ALA A 174 -3.11 11.12 -3.55
N ALA A 175 -2.06 11.01 -2.71
CA ALA A 175 -2.13 11.35 -1.30
C ALA A 175 -2.10 12.87 -1.05
N LEU A 176 -1.45 13.64 -1.92
CA LEU A 176 -1.26 15.09 -1.78
C LEU A 176 -1.68 15.81 -3.08
N PRO A 177 -2.97 15.79 -3.46
CA PRO A 177 -3.44 16.31 -4.74
C PRO A 177 -3.34 17.84 -4.84
N ILE A 178 -3.26 18.56 -3.72
CA ILE A 178 -3.06 20.00 -3.71
C ILE A 178 -1.55 20.26 -3.70
N SER A 179 -1.02 20.86 -4.77
CA SER A 179 0.38 21.27 -4.84
C SER A 179 0.50 22.66 -5.44
N TYR A 180 1.11 23.59 -4.71
CA TYR A 180 1.36 24.94 -5.21
C TYR A 180 2.69 25.49 -4.68
N SER A 181 3.35 26.27 -5.53
CA SER A 181 4.61 26.92 -5.18
C SER A 181 4.36 28.37 -4.82
N TRP A 182 4.98 28.82 -3.74
CA TRP A 182 4.94 30.21 -3.28
C TRP A 182 6.34 30.64 -2.86
N SER A 183 6.89 31.67 -3.53
CA SER A 183 8.28 32.10 -3.34
C SER A 183 9.26 30.93 -3.53
N ASN A 184 9.96 30.53 -2.46
CA ASN A 184 10.98 29.49 -2.38
C ASN A 184 10.47 28.23 -1.65
N PHE A 185 9.14 28.09 -1.53
CA PHE A 185 8.48 26.99 -0.84
C PHE A 185 7.46 26.32 -1.75
N THR A 186 7.30 25.01 -1.62
CA THR A 186 6.19 24.26 -2.20
C THR A 186 5.33 23.70 -1.08
N ILE A 187 4.02 23.93 -1.16
CA ILE A 187 3.04 23.36 -0.24
C ILE A 187 2.35 22.21 -0.96
N MET A 188 2.39 21.04 -0.35
CA MET A 188 1.74 19.81 -0.80
C MET A 188 0.74 19.39 0.26
N ALA A 189 -0.53 19.25 -0.08
CA ALA A 189 -1.58 19.00 0.90
C ALA A 189 -2.57 17.92 0.42
N GLN A 190 -3.02 17.11 1.37
CA GLN A 190 -4.11 16.16 1.19
C GLN A 190 -5.45 16.91 1.16
N ALA A 191 -5.61 17.86 2.08
CA ALA A 191 -6.77 18.74 2.16
C ALA A 191 -6.34 20.11 2.73
N LEU A 192 -6.65 21.19 2.00
CA LEU A 192 -6.41 22.56 2.45
C LEU A 192 -7.31 23.51 1.68
N THR A 193 -8.09 24.33 2.40
CA THR A 193 -8.97 25.33 1.77
C THR A 193 -8.17 26.44 1.12
N ALA A 194 -8.74 27.15 0.15
CA ALA A 194 -8.07 28.31 -0.46
C ALA A 194 -7.66 29.38 0.57
N THR A 195 -8.51 29.63 1.57
CA THR A 195 -8.18 30.53 2.70
C THR A 195 -7.02 29.98 3.53
N GLY A 196 -7.04 28.69 3.86
CA GLY A 196 -5.92 28.05 4.56
C GLY A 196 -4.62 28.11 3.77
N GLN A 197 -4.67 28.03 2.44
CA GLN A 197 -3.51 28.19 1.58
C GLN A 197 -2.91 29.60 1.70
N THR A 198 -3.75 30.64 1.63
CA THR A 198 -3.30 32.03 1.79
C THR A 198 -2.75 32.30 3.19
N ASP A 199 -3.39 31.74 4.23
CA ASP A 199 -2.97 31.94 5.62
C ASP A 199 -1.62 31.29 5.91
N VAL A 200 -1.39 30.06 5.43
CA VAL A 200 -0.10 29.38 5.55
C VAL A 200 0.99 30.17 4.82
N CYS A 201 0.72 30.66 3.61
CA CYS A 201 1.68 31.49 2.87
C CYS A 201 2.03 32.78 3.60
N ALA A 202 1.02 33.48 4.14
CA ALA A 202 1.22 34.70 4.89
C ALA A 202 2.05 34.44 6.16
N SER A 203 1.73 33.38 6.89
CA SER A 203 2.47 32.97 8.08
C SER A 203 3.93 32.65 7.78
N LEU A 204 4.22 31.80 6.77
CA LEU A 204 5.59 31.45 6.39
C LEU A 204 6.39 32.67 5.89
N THR A 205 5.74 33.60 5.20
CA THR A 205 6.36 34.85 4.76
C THR A 205 6.74 35.74 5.95
N HIS A 206 5.84 35.84 6.94
CA HIS A 206 6.10 36.59 8.18
C HIS A 206 7.24 35.98 8.99
N GLU A 207 7.26 34.66 9.18
CA GLU A 207 8.33 33.95 9.87
C GLU A 207 9.67 34.14 9.15
N THR A 208 9.71 33.98 7.82
CA THR A 208 10.92 34.20 7.03
C THR A 208 11.47 35.61 7.24
N THR A 209 10.60 36.62 7.18
CA THR A 209 10.97 38.03 7.40
C THR A 209 11.46 38.25 8.83
N PHE A 210 10.79 37.66 9.82
CA PHE A 210 11.20 37.74 11.22
C PHE A 210 12.61 37.21 11.42
N TYR A 211 12.92 36.00 10.92
CA TYR A 211 14.24 35.41 11.07
C TYR A 211 15.33 36.19 10.32
N GLN A 212 15.07 36.62 9.09
CA GLN A 212 15.99 37.48 8.32
C GLN A 212 16.32 38.78 9.08
N ASN A 213 15.32 39.37 9.74
CA ASN A 213 15.51 40.54 10.59
C ASN A 213 16.31 40.25 11.87
N GLN A 214 16.24 39.04 12.43
CA GLN A 214 17.07 38.64 13.57
C GLN A 214 18.53 38.44 13.14
N VAL A 215 18.76 37.72 12.04
CA VAL A 215 20.12 37.41 11.54
C VAL A 215 20.75 38.53 10.69
N LYS A 216 20.00 39.61 10.43
CA LYS A 216 20.44 40.80 9.67
C LYS A 216 20.92 40.49 8.25
N THR A 217 20.37 39.45 7.62
CA THR A 217 20.65 39.10 6.23
C THR A 217 19.49 38.34 5.60
N ALA A 218 19.23 38.63 4.32
CA ALA A 218 18.36 37.83 3.45
C ALA A 218 19.17 37.06 2.40
N VAL A 219 20.50 37.19 2.41
CA VAL A 219 21.38 36.53 1.45
C VAL A 219 21.49 35.04 1.81
N PRO A 220 21.10 34.12 0.92
CA PRO A 220 21.29 32.69 1.15
C PRO A 220 22.77 32.37 1.33
N ILE A 221 23.07 31.35 2.14
CA ILE A 221 24.43 30.84 2.28
C ILE A 221 24.91 30.35 0.91
N PRO A 222 26.06 30.82 0.38
CA PRO A 222 26.58 30.37 -0.90
C PRO A 222 26.72 28.85 -0.97
N GLY A 223 26.24 28.25 -2.06
CA GLY A 223 26.21 26.79 -2.23
C GLY A 223 25.08 26.08 -1.46
N GLY A 224 24.24 26.81 -0.71
CA GLY A 224 23.04 26.27 -0.08
C GLY A 224 21.95 25.96 -1.12
N TYR A 225 21.36 24.76 -1.02
CA TYR A 225 20.21 24.37 -1.81
C TYR A 225 18.96 24.32 -0.91
N PHE A 226 17.94 25.10 -1.25
CA PHE A 226 16.69 25.16 -0.49
C PHE A 226 15.52 24.76 -1.41
N ASP A 227 15.14 23.48 -1.36
CA ASP A 227 13.88 22.97 -1.92
C ASP A 227 12.95 22.64 -0.74
N LEU A 228 12.36 23.68 -0.15
CA LEU A 228 11.51 23.51 1.02
C LEU A 228 10.13 23.04 0.59
N LYS A 229 9.74 21.88 1.10
CA LYS A 229 8.41 21.31 0.89
C LYS A 229 7.70 21.19 2.23
N MET A 230 6.56 21.85 2.34
CA MET A 230 5.66 21.67 3.47
C MET A 230 4.57 20.68 3.06
N VAL A 231 4.48 19.58 3.80
CA VAL A 231 3.50 18.52 3.55
C VAL A 231 2.41 18.58 4.63
N ILE A 232 1.15 18.71 4.21
CA ILE A 232 -0.01 18.86 5.09
C ILE A 232 -0.98 17.70 4.85
N PHE A 233 -1.04 16.76 5.79
CA PHE A 233 -2.00 15.65 5.75
C PHE A 233 -3.36 16.06 6.33
N GLY A 234 -4.43 15.38 5.90
CA GLY A 234 -5.80 15.64 6.36
C GLY A 234 -6.04 15.21 7.80
N SER A 235 -5.27 14.25 8.30
CA SER A 235 -5.36 13.74 9.66
C SER A 235 -4.02 13.22 10.18
N LYS A 236 -3.94 12.99 11.50
CA LYS A 236 -2.79 12.30 12.12
C LYS A 236 -2.64 10.86 11.61
N THR A 237 -3.76 10.19 11.35
CA THR A 237 -3.78 8.81 10.83
C THR A 237 -3.15 8.76 9.44
N ASP A 238 -3.51 9.70 8.56
CA ASP A 238 -2.92 9.82 7.21
C ASP A 238 -1.43 10.18 7.27
N CYS A 239 -1.04 11.01 8.23
CA CYS A 239 0.37 11.35 8.48
C CYS A 239 1.17 10.11 8.95
N ALA A 240 0.58 9.27 9.81
CA ALA A 240 1.28 8.16 10.47
C ALA A 240 1.76 7.08 9.49
N THR A 241 1.13 6.95 8.32
CA THR A 241 1.51 6.01 7.26
C THR A 241 2.69 6.52 6.40
N SER A 242 3.03 7.82 6.49
CA SER A 242 4.19 8.43 5.83
C SER A 242 5.44 8.42 6.72
N ARG A 243 6.64 8.28 6.13
CA ARG A 243 7.92 8.46 6.86
C ARG A 243 8.26 9.91 7.14
N THR A 244 7.54 10.87 6.55
CA THR A 244 7.83 12.30 6.68
C THR A 244 7.25 12.93 7.96
N CYS A 245 6.43 12.19 8.71
CA CYS A 245 5.78 12.70 9.91
C CYS A 245 6.61 12.38 11.18
N PRO A 246 6.83 13.35 12.07
CA PRO A 246 7.41 13.11 13.40
C PRO A 246 6.57 12.10 14.18
N ARG A 247 7.23 11.18 14.89
CA ARG A 247 6.58 10.21 15.79
C ARG A 247 6.20 10.85 17.11
#